data_AF-A0A9E1UPZ0-F1
#
_entry.id   AF-A0A9E1UPZ0-F1
#
_cell.length_a   1.000
_cell.length_b   1.000
_cell.length_c   1.000
_cell.angle_alpha   90.00
_cell.angle_beta   90.00
_cell.angle_gamma   90.00
#
_symmetry.space_group_name_H-M   'P 1'
#
loop_
_entity.id
_entity.type
_entity.pdbx_description
1 polymer ?
#
loop_
_entity_poly.entity_id
_entity_poly.type
_entity_poly.pdbx_seq_one_letter_code
_entity_poly.pdbx_strand_id
1 'polypeptide(L)'
;MNFRNVTLELSLKPFWDLSPAGMEGVARHLFSQWAALLKGADQVSVMLWSADGSEILDYRGSLEDSFEWAKWVGVANPHYPPIDPNNPEADSFHRKPRLYRPDPPEFTYGLLKQVVDTLKRIGRQVTGLPVRAGATFDPGPEFAISSFKYERHREICMGNTMGKGSMVCCYSELHADQEVYAGYPDGISEGTPFGEFLGRQTRHFADDLGFDYLWLSNGFGFGLETWGLRGALFDGKEFSAERCEEVRQKSMVFWEAFRRECPELPLETRGTNLATGMDLSSDAVPLREIYDTVANLRPPPNSPWAALNGDFGLELAGWMSHVAEIPDDRFPFRFYTHDPWFLNSPWLDRYQREAHDIFLPLTVSRLDAQGNVQVPTELEFLTADDSHGELPDQVPNEVTPHILWMRDHAPDQPGPLLWVYPFDEYHDWTFGAPSRIEEVFFGDWFMRGAINQGLPLNTVVSTGNLVSAMAAAPERLAESVLISPVPDAGTPWEQALRAHWEGGGRVLLYGPLDHAGPDLLCLLGCEFGDALAGDFETSVTICPDTIEAGGYGTVLRHT
;
A
#
# COMPACT_ATOMS: atom_id res chain seq x y z
N MET A 1 19.15 -13.32 -10.34
CA MET A 1 17.85 -13.95 -10.05
C MET A 1 16.80 -13.27 -10.91
N ASN A 2 15.79 -14.00 -11.40
CA ASN A 2 14.69 -13.39 -12.16
C ASN A 2 13.62 -12.80 -11.23
N PHE A 3 12.92 -11.76 -11.70
CA PHE A 3 11.65 -11.35 -11.11
C PHE A 3 10.56 -12.32 -11.54
N ARG A 4 9.68 -12.72 -10.62
CA ARG A 4 8.55 -13.62 -10.94
C ARG A 4 7.50 -12.91 -11.80
N ASN A 5 7.35 -11.60 -11.60
CA ASN A 5 6.44 -10.75 -12.37
C ASN A 5 6.97 -9.32 -12.43
N VAL A 6 6.83 -8.67 -13.59
CA VAL A 6 6.99 -7.23 -13.75
C VAL A 6 5.65 -6.66 -14.21
N THR A 7 5.06 -5.77 -13.44
CA THR A 7 3.80 -5.09 -13.73
C THR A 7 4.09 -3.69 -14.29
N LEU A 8 3.61 -3.45 -15.50
CA LEU A 8 3.60 -2.13 -16.12
C LEU A 8 2.19 -1.54 -15.96
N GLU A 9 2.05 -0.54 -15.11
CA GLU A 9 0.77 0.15 -14.97
C GLU A 9 0.59 1.13 -16.14
N LEU A 10 -0.63 1.27 -16.63
CA LEU A 10 -0.92 1.98 -17.87
C LEU A 10 -2.34 2.56 -17.84
N SER A 11 -2.53 3.82 -18.22
CA SER A 11 -3.86 4.38 -18.43
C SER A 11 -4.39 4.09 -19.85
N LEU A 12 -5.65 4.48 -20.14
CA LEU A 12 -6.17 4.41 -21.51
C LEU A 12 -5.71 5.57 -22.41
N LYS A 13 -5.05 6.60 -21.85
CA LYS A 13 -4.67 7.82 -22.58
C LYS A 13 -3.80 7.59 -23.82
N PRO A 14 -2.84 6.62 -23.82
CA PRO A 14 -2.05 6.32 -25.01
C PRO A 14 -2.88 5.79 -26.19
N PHE A 15 -4.05 5.18 -25.93
CA PHE A 15 -4.91 4.57 -26.93
C PHE A 15 -5.87 5.58 -27.56
N TRP A 16 -5.35 6.68 -28.09
CA TRP A 16 -6.17 7.71 -28.76
C TRP A 16 -6.48 7.40 -30.23
N ASP A 17 -5.65 6.61 -30.91
CA ASP A 17 -5.97 5.97 -32.19
C ASP A 17 -6.56 4.59 -31.92
N LEU A 18 -7.89 4.50 -31.98
CA LEU A 18 -8.65 3.27 -31.72
C LEU A 18 -8.61 2.27 -32.89
N SER A 19 -7.85 2.55 -33.95
CA SER A 19 -7.65 1.56 -35.00
C SER A 19 -6.82 0.37 -34.48
N PRO A 20 -6.98 -0.84 -35.05
CA PRO A 20 -6.15 -1.98 -34.67
C PRO A 20 -4.64 -1.70 -34.78
N ALA A 21 -4.23 -0.90 -35.76
CA ALA A 21 -2.83 -0.52 -35.93
C ALA A 21 -2.34 0.43 -34.83
N GLY A 22 -3.19 1.39 -34.41
CA GLY A 22 -2.90 2.29 -33.29
C GLY A 22 -2.72 1.53 -31.98
N MET A 23 -3.69 0.67 -31.64
CA MET A 23 -3.63 -0.17 -30.42
C MET A 23 -2.41 -1.09 -30.42
N GLU A 24 -2.10 -1.75 -31.55
CA GLU A 24 -0.89 -2.57 -31.66
C GLU A 24 0.39 -1.75 -31.54
N GLY A 25 0.43 -0.53 -32.07
CA GLY A 25 1.57 0.38 -31.98
C GLY A 25 1.89 0.73 -30.53
N VAL A 26 0.87 1.14 -29.76
CA VAL A 26 0.99 1.43 -28.32
C VAL A 26 1.50 0.20 -27.56
N ALA A 27 0.88 -0.97 -27.77
CA ALA A 27 1.28 -2.18 -27.08
C ALA A 27 2.73 -2.58 -27.44
N ARG A 28 3.14 -2.51 -28.71
CA ARG A 28 4.53 -2.82 -29.11
C ARG A 28 5.51 -1.90 -28.42
N HIS A 29 5.23 -0.59 -28.42
CA HIS A 29 6.10 0.41 -27.82
C HIS A 29 6.24 0.22 -26.30
N LEU A 30 5.12 0.00 -25.60
CA LEU A 30 5.09 -0.31 -24.15
C LEU A 30 6.05 -1.46 -23.78
N PHE A 31 5.99 -2.59 -24.49
CA PHE A 31 6.85 -3.72 -24.15
C PHE A 31 8.30 -3.53 -24.62
N SER A 32 8.53 -2.80 -25.72
CA SER A 32 9.90 -2.55 -26.21
C SER A 32 10.69 -1.57 -25.33
N GLN A 33 10.05 -0.53 -24.79
CA GLN A 33 10.75 0.46 -23.95
C GLN A 33 11.28 -0.16 -22.64
N TRP A 34 10.62 -1.22 -22.14
CA TRP A 34 11.02 -1.94 -20.93
C TRP A 34 11.83 -3.22 -21.21
N ALA A 35 12.20 -3.50 -22.46
CA ALA A 35 12.74 -4.80 -22.87
C ALA A 35 14.00 -5.24 -22.12
N ALA A 36 14.85 -4.30 -21.68
CA ALA A 36 16.04 -4.65 -20.90
C ALA A 36 15.69 -5.27 -19.54
N LEU A 37 14.67 -4.75 -18.88
CA LEU A 37 14.17 -5.24 -17.61
C LEU A 37 13.38 -6.55 -17.78
N LEU A 38 12.49 -6.60 -18.78
CA LEU A 38 11.60 -7.74 -19.00
C LEU A 38 12.35 -9.03 -19.37
N LYS A 39 13.60 -8.95 -19.85
CA LYS A 39 14.44 -10.15 -20.08
C LYS A 39 14.71 -10.97 -18.82
N GLY A 40 14.70 -10.32 -17.65
CA GLY A 40 14.91 -10.96 -16.35
C GLY A 40 13.61 -11.33 -15.65
N ALA A 41 12.47 -11.38 -16.34
CA ALA A 41 11.17 -11.67 -15.76
C ALA A 41 10.63 -13.03 -16.23
N ASP A 42 9.90 -13.72 -15.37
CA ASP A 42 9.20 -14.97 -15.72
C ASP A 42 7.80 -14.69 -16.30
N GLN A 43 7.24 -13.52 -16.02
CA GLN A 43 5.94 -13.05 -16.48
C GLN A 43 5.89 -11.51 -16.55
N VAL A 44 5.01 -10.98 -17.40
CA VAL A 44 4.66 -9.55 -17.41
C VAL A 44 3.18 -9.37 -17.11
N SER A 45 2.84 -8.36 -16.32
CA SER A 45 1.44 -7.94 -16.12
C SER A 45 1.27 -6.52 -16.62
N VAL A 46 0.11 -6.20 -17.17
CA VAL A 46 -0.29 -4.81 -17.47
C VAL A 46 -1.48 -4.46 -16.59
N MET A 47 -1.30 -3.53 -15.67
CA MET A 47 -2.40 -3.05 -14.83
C MET A 47 -3.02 -1.83 -15.49
N LEU A 48 -4.31 -1.93 -15.84
CA LEU A 48 -4.99 -0.88 -16.58
C LEU A 48 -5.79 0.02 -15.65
N TRP A 49 -5.36 1.28 -15.59
CA TRP A 49 -6.12 2.39 -15.01
C TRP A 49 -7.15 2.88 -16.05
N SER A 50 -8.16 2.06 -16.32
CA SER A 50 -9.27 2.46 -17.22
C SER A 50 -10.11 3.58 -16.62
N ALA A 51 -10.41 3.48 -15.33
CA ALA A 51 -10.98 4.51 -14.48
C ALA A 51 -10.55 4.23 -13.01
N ASP A 52 -11.37 4.58 -12.02
CA ASP A 52 -11.18 4.34 -10.59
C ASP A 52 -12.03 3.15 -10.08
N GLY A 53 -12.42 2.23 -10.96
CA GLY A 53 -13.41 1.18 -10.67
C GLY A 53 -14.85 1.60 -10.93
N SER A 54 -15.14 2.86 -11.26
CA SER A 54 -16.49 3.29 -11.67
C SER A 54 -16.99 2.55 -12.91
N GLU A 55 -16.10 2.19 -13.83
CA GLU A 55 -16.40 1.35 -14.98
C GLU A 55 -16.85 -0.07 -14.59
N ILE A 56 -16.41 -0.58 -13.44
CA ILE A 56 -16.85 -1.86 -12.87
C ILE A 56 -18.21 -1.68 -12.20
N LEU A 57 -18.35 -0.61 -11.40
CA LEU A 57 -19.58 -0.32 -10.65
C LEU A 57 -20.78 -0.11 -11.58
N ASP A 58 -20.58 0.53 -12.73
CA ASP A 58 -21.65 0.83 -13.70
C ASP A 58 -21.79 -0.21 -14.83
N TYR A 59 -21.02 -1.31 -14.80
CA TYR A 59 -21.06 -2.30 -15.86
C TYR A 59 -22.40 -3.03 -15.93
N ARG A 60 -23.05 -3.00 -17.10
CA ARG A 60 -24.39 -3.60 -17.35
C ARG A 60 -24.35 -4.96 -18.06
N GLY A 61 -23.17 -5.47 -18.40
CA GLY A 61 -23.03 -6.72 -19.17
C GLY A 61 -23.11 -6.54 -20.70
N SER A 62 -22.93 -5.31 -21.20
CA SER A 62 -23.02 -4.99 -22.64
C SER A 62 -21.68 -4.43 -23.13
N LEU A 63 -21.12 -5.03 -24.19
CA LEU A 63 -19.88 -4.56 -24.81
C LEU A 63 -20.07 -3.31 -25.68
N GLU A 64 -21.32 -3.00 -26.07
CA GLU A 64 -21.63 -1.83 -26.89
C GLU A 64 -21.78 -0.56 -26.04
N ASP A 65 -21.93 -0.70 -24.72
CA ASP A 65 -22.14 0.43 -23.83
C ASP A 65 -20.84 1.23 -23.69
N SER A 66 -20.97 2.56 -23.77
CA SER A 66 -19.91 3.51 -23.44
C SER A 66 -19.78 3.66 -21.93
N PHE A 67 -18.56 3.95 -21.45
CA PHE A 67 -18.32 4.23 -20.04
C PHE A 67 -17.45 5.49 -19.86
N GLU A 68 -17.58 6.12 -18.68
CA GLU A 68 -16.68 7.22 -18.29
C GLU A 68 -15.32 6.64 -17.87
N TRP A 69 -14.24 7.21 -18.39
CA TRP A 69 -12.88 6.68 -18.23
C TRP A 69 -11.90 7.77 -17.77
N ALA A 70 -10.67 7.37 -17.41
CA ALA A 70 -9.61 8.21 -16.86
C ALA A 70 -8.99 9.23 -17.84
N LYS A 71 -9.82 10.04 -18.52
CA LYS A 71 -9.41 11.08 -19.48
C LYS A 71 -9.06 12.42 -18.83
N TRP A 72 -9.19 12.51 -17.51
CA TRP A 72 -8.98 13.76 -16.78
C TRP A 72 -7.53 13.89 -16.30
N VAL A 73 -7.12 15.14 -16.12
CA VAL A 73 -5.93 15.55 -15.39
C VAL A 73 -6.40 16.41 -14.24
N GLY A 74 -6.06 16.03 -13.01
CA GLY A 74 -6.61 16.59 -11.78
C GLY A 74 -7.68 15.71 -11.14
N VAL A 75 -8.37 16.25 -10.14
CA VAL A 75 -9.41 15.52 -9.40
C VAL A 75 -10.74 15.59 -10.17
N ALA A 76 -11.17 14.48 -10.78
CA ALA A 76 -12.39 14.42 -11.59
C ALA A 76 -13.66 14.78 -10.81
N ASN A 77 -13.75 14.42 -9.53
CA ASN A 77 -14.87 14.72 -8.64
C ASN A 77 -14.40 15.59 -7.45
N PRO A 78 -14.23 16.91 -7.59
CA PRO A 78 -13.63 17.72 -6.53
C PRO A 78 -14.58 17.92 -5.33
N HIS A 79 -14.13 17.52 -4.12
CA HIS A 79 -14.89 17.66 -2.85
C HIS A 79 -14.42 18.83 -1.96
N TYR A 80 -13.73 19.80 -2.54
CA TYR A 80 -13.16 20.92 -1.79
C TYR A 80 -14.19 22.04 -1.53
N PRO A 81 -14.11 22.75 -0.39
CA PRO A 81 -14.91 23.94 -0.18
C PRO A 81 -14.57 25.03 -1.22
N PRO A 82 -15.55 25.91 -1.54
CA PRO A 82 -15.29 27.06 -2.41
C PRO A 82 -14.16 27.91 -1.84
N ILE A 83 -13.23 28.32 -2.70
CA ILE A 83 -12.15 29.24 -2.36
C ILE A 83 -12.37 30.57 -3.08
N ASP A 84 -11.75 31.65 -2.58
CA ASP A 84 -11.74 32.94 -3.26
C ASP A 84 -11.28 32.75 -4.72
N PRO A 85 -12.05 33.19 -5.73
CA PRO A 85 -11.64 33.12 -7.13
C PRO A 85 -10.32 33.85 -7.44
N ASN A 86 -9.91 34.79 -6.59
CA ASN A 86 -8.62 35.48 -6.70
C ASN A 86 -7.45 34.68 -6.09
N ASN A 87 -7.73 33.57 -5.41
CA ASN A 87 -6.68 32.68 -4.93
C ASN A 87 -6.03 31.97 -6.14
N PRO A 88 -4.70 32.05 -6.32
CA PRO A 88 -4.02 31.35 -7.41
C PRO A 88 -4.30 29.83 -7.47
N GLU A 89 -4.58 29.19 -6.33
CA GLU A 89 -4.91 27.77 -6.26
C GLU A 89 -6.30 27.44 -6.80
N ALA A 90 -7.19 28.43 -6.92
CA ALA A 90 -8.55 28.25 -7.41
C ALA A 90 -8.59 27.68 -8.83
N ASP A 91 -7.52 27.83 -9.61
CA ASP A 91 -7.39 27.31 -10.97
C ASP A 91 -6.45 26.09 -11.11
N SER A 92 -6.00 25.52 -9.99
CA SER A 92 -5.18 24.31 -9.98
C SER A 92 -5.94 23.07 -10.50
N PHE A 93 -5.21 22.11 -11.05
CA PHE A 93 -5.76 20.82 -11.49
C PHE A 93 -6.41 20.03 -10.35
N HIS A 94 -5.93 20.21 -9.10
CA HIS A 94 -6.57 19.62 -7.92
C HIS A 94 -8.01 20.10 -7.71
N ARG A 95 -8.37 21.30 -8.17
CA ARG A 95 -9.71 21.88 -7.99
C ARG A 95 -10.54 21.86 -9.25
N LYS A 96 -9.91 21.97 -10.41
CA LYS A 96 -10.57 22.03 -11.71
C LYS A 96 -9.93 21.00 -12.63
N PRO A 97 -10.51 19.81 -12.76
CA PRO A 97 -9.99 18.81 -13.68
C PRO A 97 -10.07 19.32 -15.12
N ARG A 98 -9.12 18.89 -15.95
CA ARG A 98 -9.07 19.22 -17.38
C ARG A 98 -8.94 17.94 -18.18
N LEU A 99 -9.46 17.94 -19.40
CA LEU A 99 -9.20 16.85 -20.32
C LEU A 99 -7.71 16.79 -20.63
N TYR A 100 -7.15 15.58 -20.66
CA TYR A 100 -5.73 15.37 -20.94
C TYR A 100 -5.32 15.83 -22.35
N ARG A 101 -6.30 15.86 -23.27
CA ARG A 101 -6.19 16.37 -24.64
C ARG A 101 -7.53 16.91 -25.15
N PRO A 102 -7.54 17.70 -26.22
CA PRO A 102 -8.76 18.00 -26.97
C PRO A 102 -9.36 16.73 -27.58
N ASP A 103 -10.69 16.65 -27.56
CA ASP A 103 -11.49 15.57 -28.17
C ASP A 103 -11.00 14.16 -27.80
N PRO A 104 -11.00 13.81 -26.50
CA PRO A 104 -10.59 12.48 -26.05
C PRO A 104 -11.50 11.40 -26.68
N PRO A 105 -10.97 10.21 -26.99
CA PRO A 105 -11.78 9.13 -27.54
C PRO A 105 -12.92 8.72 -26.60
N GLU A 106 -14.01 8.25 -27.20
CA GLU A 106 -15.07 7.55 -26.47
C GLU A 106 -14.74 6.06 -26.44
N PHE A 107 -14.75 5.47 -25.25
CA PHE A 107 -14.53 4.04 -25.06
C PHE A 107 -15.85 3.32 -24.80
N THR A 108 -16.01 2.17 -25.45
CA THR A 108 -17.00 1.16 -25.07
C THR A 108 -16.30 0.00 -24.36
N TYR A 109 -17.04 -0.81 -23.61
CA TYR A 109 -16.48 -2.01 -22.99
C TYR A 109 -15.91 -2.99 -24.04
N GLY A 110 -16.46 -3.03 -25.25
CA GLY A 110 -15.93 -3.79 -26.38
C GLY A 110 -14.58 -3.27 -26.89
N LEU A 111 -14.34 -1.95 -26.85
CA LEU A 111 -13.02 -1.37 -27.14
C LEU A 111 -12.03 -1.65 -26.01
N LEU A 112 -12.45 -1.56 -24.75
CA LEU A 112 -11.61 -1.92 -23.60
C LEU A 112 -11.17 -3.39 -23.68
N LYS A 113 -12.10 -4.29 -24.02
CA LYS A 113 -11.79 -5.69 -24.29
C LYS A 113 -10.74 -5.85 -25.39
N GLN A 114 -10.87 -5.12 -26.50
CA GLN A 114 -9.90 -5.17 -27.60
C GLN A 114 -8.51 -4.67 -27.17
N VAL A 115 -8.44 -3.66 -26.31
CA VAL A 115 -7.18 -3.18 -25.72
C VAL A 115 -6.54 -4.27 -24.86
N VAL A 116 -7.30 -4.90 -23.94
CA VAL A 116 -6.84 -6.02 -23.10
C VAL A 116 -6.30 -7.18 -23.95
N ASP A 117 -7.09 -7.62 -24.95
CA ASP A 117 -6.71 -8.71 -25.85
C ASP A 117 -5.45 -8.37 -26.67
N THR A 118 -5.33 -7.10 -27.10
CA THR A 118 -4.15 -6.61 -27.85
C THR A 118 -2.91 -6.57 -26.98
N LEU A 119 -2.98 -6.05 -25.75
CA LEU A 119 -1.87 -6.02 -24.81
C LEU A 119 -1.34 -7.43 -24.53
N LYS A 120 -2.24 -8.39 -24.25
CA LYS A 120 -1.86 -9.80 -24.02
C LYS A 120 -1.20 -10.43 -25.24
N ARG A 121 -1.79 -10.25 -26.42
CA ARG A 121 -1.28 -10.83 -27.67
C ARG A 121 0.07 -10.24 -28.08
N ILE A 122 0.16 -8.91 -28.12
CA ILE A 122 1.37 -8.21 -28.54
C ILE A 122 2.48 -8.37 -27.52
N GLY A 123 2.16 -8.30 -26.22
CA GLY A 123 3.14 -8.55 -25.17
C GLY A 123 3.80 -9.91 -25.30
N ARG A 124 3.00 -10.98 -25.47
CA ARG A 124 3.54 -12.34 -25.72
C ARG A 124 4.42 -12.40 -26.97
N GLN A 125 4.04 -11.69 -28.04
CA GLN A 125 4.84 -11.65 -29.27
C GLN A 125 6.18 -10.93 -29.10
N VAL A 126 6.21 -9.84 -28.33
CA VAL A 126 7.40 -8.99 -28.14
C VAL A 126 8.34 -9.58 -27.09
N THR A 127 7.81 -10.06 -25.97
CA THR A 127 8.61 -10.52 -24.82
C THR A 127 8.87 -12.01 -24.84
N GLY A 128 8.00 -12.80 -25.47
CA GLY A 128 8.01 -14.27 -25.35
C GLY A 128 7.52 -14.79 -24.00
N LEU A 129 7.04 -13.91 -23.11
CA LEU A 129 6.60 -14.24 -21.75
C LEU A 129 5.07 -14.37 -21.68
N PRO A 130 4.52 -15.10 -20.68
CA PRO A 130 3.12 -14.98 -20.33
C PRO A 130 2.78 -13.53 -19.96
N VAL A 131 1.59 -13.09 -20.37
CA VAL A 131 1.09 -11.72 -20.13
C VAL A 131 -0.28 -11.78 -19.50
N ARG A 132 -0.43 -11.10 -18.35
CA ARG A 132 -1.68 -10.84 -17.65
C ARG A 132 -2.14 -9.39 -17.83
N ALA A 133 -3.44 -9.14 -17.66
CA ALA A 133 -4.01 -7.80 -17.55
C ALA A 133 -4.82 -7.67 -16.25
N GLY A 134 -4.59 -6.61 -15.49
CA GLY A 134 -5.29 -6.31 -14.24
C GLY A 134 -6.26 -5.15 -14.39
N ALA A 135 -7.44 -5.27 -13.78
CA ALA A 135 -8.36 -4.15 -13.57
C ALA A 135 -8.05 -3.48 -12.23
N THR A 136 -8.49 -2.24 -12.05
CA THR A 136 -8.25 -1.46 -10.82
C THR A 136 -9.56 -1.04 -10.18
N PHE A 137 -9.59 -1.01 -8.84
CA PHE A 137 -10.60 -0.28 -8.08
C PHE A 137 -9.90 0.69 -7.14
N ASP A 138 -10.31 1.96 -7.20
CA ASP A 138 -9.78 3.02 -6.36
C ASP A 138 -10.90 3.71 -5.56
N PRO A 139 -10.72 3.92 -4.24
CA PRO A 139 -11.72 4.58 -3.41
C PRO A 139 -11.84 6.09 -3.65
N GLY A 140 -10.85 6.71 -4.29
CA GLY A 140 -10.72 8.16 -4.39
C GLY A 140 -11.46 8.80 -5.57
N PRO A 141 -11.59 10.14 -5.54
CA PRO A 141 -12.38 10.91 -6.50
C PRO A 141 -11.65 11.30 -7.79
N GLU A 142 -10.45 10.78 -8.03
CA GLU A 142 -9.45 11.42 -8.88
C GLU A 142 -9.63 11.13 -10.38
N PHE A 143 -9.88 9.88 -10.76
CA PHE A 143 -9.59 9.39 -12.10
C PHE A 143 -10.71 9.67 -13.12
N ALA A 144 -11.96 9.38 -12.77
CA ALA A 144 -13.10 9.43 -13.66
C ALA A 144 -14.32 10.04 -12.96
N ILE A 145 -15.21 10.69 -13.70
CA ILE A 145 -16.45 11.20 -13.10
C ILE A 145 -17.33 10.01 -12.72
N SER A 146 -17.76 9.95 -11.46
CA SER A 146 -18.49 8.79 -10.93
C SER A 146 -19.88 9.16 -10.43
N SER A 147 -20.90 8.90 -11.26
CA SER A 147 -22.29 9.04 -10.82
C SER A 147 -22.66 8.00 -9.76
N PHE A 148 -22.06 6.80 -9.81
CA PHE A 148 -22.28 5.77 -8.79
C PHE A 148 -21.84 6.27 -7.41
N LYS A 149 -20.57 6.65 -7.25
CA LYS A 149 -19.99 7.01 -5.95
C LYS A 149 -20.52 8.35 -5.41
N TYR A 150 -20.74 9.33 -6.29
CA TYR A 150 -20.95 10.73 -5.86
C TYR A 150 -22.35 11.27 -6.13
N GLU A 151 -23.24 10.50 -6.76
CA GLU A 151 -24.64 10.89 -6.97
C GLU A 151 -25.64 9.84 -6.46
N ARG A 152 -25.56 8.59 -6.92
CA ARG A 152 -26.51 7.51 -6.58
C ARG A 152 -26.25 6.90 -5.20
N HIS A 153 -25.01 6.56 -4.90
CA HIS A 153 -24.62 5.83 -3.68
C HIS A 153 -23.64 6.63 -2.83
N ARG A 154 -24.01 7.87 -2.50
CA ARG A 154 -23.15 8.75 -1.69
C ARG A 154 -22.91 8.23 -0.26
N GLU A 155 -23.78 7.34 0.21
CA GLU A 155 -23.67 6.69 1.52
C GLU A 155 -22.39 5.87 1.70
N ILE A 156 -21.79 5.38 0.60
CA ILE A 156 -20.54 4.61 0.68
C ILE A 156 -19.31 5.51 0.89
N CYS A 157 -19.43 6.80 0.55
CA CYS A 157 -18.36 7.78 0.63
C CYS A 157 -18.26 8.34 2.06
N MET A 158 -17.68 7.55 2.96
CA MET A 158 -17.57 7.87 4.38
C MET A 158 -16.24 8.58 4.75
N GLY A 159 -15.18 8.37 3.96
CA GLY A 159 -13.86 8.95 4.22
C GLY A 159 -13.72 10.40 3.73
N ASN A 160 -12.81 11.14 4.35
CA ASN A 160 -12.70 12.59 4.27
C ASN A 160 -11.31 13.09 3.86
N THR A 161 -10.39 12.17 3.55
CA THR A 161 -9.01 12.46 3.11
C THR A 161 -8.94 13.57 2.05
N MET A 162 -9.79 13.55 1.02
CA MET A 162 -9.81 14.56 -0.05
C MET A 162 -11.02 15.51 0.05
N GLY A 163 -11.46 15.80 1.27
CA GLY A 163 -12.66 16.57 1.55
C GLY A 163 -13.83 15.66 1.96
N LYS A 164 -14.88 16.27 2.53
CA LYS A 164 -15.95 15.50 3.18
C LYS A 164 -16.65 14.56 2.20
N GLY A 165 -16.68 13.27 2.55
CA GLY A 165 -17.32 12.21 1.76
C GLY A 165 -16.71 12.05 0.37
N SER A 166 -15.38 11.98 0.31
CA SER A 166 -14.60 11.85 -0.94
C SER A 166 -14.13 10.43 -1.21
N MET A 167 -13.96 9.61 -0.16
CA MET A 167 -13.39 8.27 -0.25
C MET A 167 -14.44 7.20 0.05
N VAL A 168 -14.52 6.18 -0.80
CA VAL A 168 -15.36 5.00 -0.59
C VAL A 168 -14.84 4.15 0.57
N CYS A 169 -15.72 3.77 1.50
CA CYS A 169 -15.43 2.85 2.59
C CYS A 169 -15.86 1.42 2.23
N CYS A 170 -14.95 0.46 2.35
CA CYS A 170 -15.14 -0.92 1.89
C CYS A 170 -16.28 -1.67 2.61
N TYR A 171 -16.49 -1.40 3.90
CA TYR A 171 -17.51 -2.06 4.72
C TYR A 171 -18.83 -1.29 4.80
N SER A 172 -19.10 -0.41 3.84
CA SER A 172 -20.39 0.29 3.72
C SER A 172 -21.49 -0.63 3.20
N GLU A 173 -22.73 -0.19 3.37
CA GLU A 173 -23.94 -0.82 2.81
C GLU A 173 -24.58 0.13 1.80
N LEU A 174 -25.10 -0.42 0.71
CA LEU A 174 -25.75 0.31 -0.37
C LEU A 174 -27.24 0.50 -0.07
N HIS A 175 -27.76 1.68 -0.36
CA HIS A 175 -29.20 1.88 -0.46
C HIS A 175 -29.78 1.20 -1.72
N ALA A 176 -31.07 0.89 -1.69
CA ALA A 176 -31.75 0.31 -2.84
C ALA A 176 -31.80 1.27 -4.03
N ASP A 177 -31.67 0.72 -5.24
CA ASP A 177 -31.96 1.43 -6.48
C ASP A 177 -32.66 0.51 -7.49
N GLN A 178 -32.87 1.00 -8.71
CA GLN A 178 -33.53 0.26 -9.80
C GLN A 178 -32.69 0.26 -11.09
N GLU A 179 -31.40 0.59 -10.97
CA GLU A 179 -30.51 0.63 -12.12
C GLU A 179 -30.08 -0.79 -12.52
N VAL A 180 -29.89 -1.02 -13.82
CA VAL A 180 -29.45 -2.33 -14.31
C VAL A 180 -27.93 -2.44 -14.23
N TYR A 181 -27.45 -3.47 -13.53
CA TYR A 181 -26.04 -3.87 -13.44
C TYR A 181 -25.87 -5.33 -13.88
N ALA A 182 -24.66 -5.72 -14.30
CA ALA A 182 -24.36 -7.07 -14.77
C ALA A 182 -24.68 -8.15 -13.72
N GLY A 183 -24.33 -7.89 -12.45
CA GLY A 183 -24.60 -8.76 -11.30
C GLY A 183 -25.93 -8.50 -10.59
N TYR A 184 -26.62 -7.40 -10.93
CA TYR A 184 -27.89 -6.97 -10.32
C TYR A 184 -28.83 -6.43 -11.42
N PRO A 185 -29.38 -7.32 -12.27
CA PRO A 185 -30.19 -6.90 -13.42
C PRO A 185 -31.52 -6.25 -13.03
N ASP A 186 -31.99 -6.47 -11.80
CA ASP A 186 -33.24 -5.94 -11.25
C ASP A 186 -33.00 -4.76 -10.27
N GLY A 187 -31.77 -4.23 -10.17
CA GLY A 187 -31.39 -3.19 -9.21
C GLY A 187 -30.79 -3.71 -7.91
N ILE A 188 -30.24 -2.78 -7.13
CA ILE A 188 -29.63 -3.07 -5.82
C ILE A 188 -30.72 -3.10 -4.74
N SER A 189 -30.64 -4.07 -3.82
CA SER A 189 -31.53 -4.14 -2.66
C SER A 189 -31.02 -3.30 -1.49
N GLU A 190 -31.92 -2.80 -0.65
CA GLU A 190 -31.57 -2.00 0.53
C GLU A 190 -30.68 -2.81 1.49
N GLY A 191 -29.59 -2.19 1.96
CA GLY A 191 -28.66 -2.81 2.90
C GLY A 191 -27.73 -3.84 2.25
N THR A 192 -27.57 -3.82 0.92
CA THR A 192 -26.63 -4.72 0.24
C THR A 192 -25.19 -4.37 0.66
N PRO A 193 -24.40 -5.31 1.22
CA PRO A 193 -23.01 -5.03 1.55
C PRO A 193 -22.21 -4.63 0.31
N PHE A 194 -21.42 -3.56 0.39
CA PHE A 194 -20.66 -3.07 -0.75
C PHE A 194 -19.68 -4.12 -1.29
N GLY A 195 -19.05 -4.90 -0.41
CA GLY A 195 -18.19 -6.03 -0.79
C GLY A 195 -18.90 -7.09 -1.63
N GLU A 196 -20.17 -7.39 -1.34
CA GLU A 196 -20.96 -8.33 -2.15
C GLU A 196 -21.20 -7.75 -3.55
N PHE A 197 -21.67 -6.49 -3.62
CA PHE A 197 -21.92 -5.83 -4.89
C PHE A 197 -20.67 -5.77 -5.77
N LEU A 198 -19.58 -5.26 -5.20
CA LEU A 198 -18.31 -5.11 -5.90
C LEU A 198 -17.77 -6.46 -6.35
N GLY A 199 -17.73 -7.47 -5.48
CA GLY A 199 -17.26 -8.81 -5.84
C GLY A 199 -18.06 -9.40 -7.01
N ARG A 200 -19.39 -9.27 -6.98
CA ARG A 200 -20.26 -9.78 -8.05
C ARG A 200 -20.05 -9.03 -9.36
N GLN A 201 -20.00 -7.70 -9.32
CA GLN A 201 -19.74 -6.86 -10.49
C GLN A 201 -18.37 -7.14 -11.10
N THR A 202 -17.32 -7.21 -10.27
CA THR A 202 -15.96 -7.52 -10.70
C THR A 202 -15.90 -8.85 -11.44
N ARG A 203 -16.59 -9.90 -10.94
CA ARG A 203 -16.60 -11.21 -11.60
C ARG A 203 -17.13 -11.10 -13.04
N HIS A 204 -18.29 -10.48 -13.23
CA HIS A 204 -18.86 -10.28 -14.57
C HIS A 204 -17.96 -9.43 -15.46
N PHE A 205 -17.48 -8.30 -14.94
CA PHE A 205 -16.61 -7.39 -15.67
C PHE A 205 -15.30 -8.07 -16.11
N ALA A 206 -14.63 -8.79 -15.19
CA ALA A 206 -13.37 -9.45 -15.49
C ALA A 206 -13.55 -10.60 -16.49
N ASP A 207 -14.60 -11.40 -16.36
CA ASP A 207 -14.90 -12.51 -17.27
C ASP A 207 -15.20 -12.01 -18.69
N ASP A 208 -16.05 -11.00 -18.82
CA ASP A 208 -16.50 -10.50 -20.13
C ASP A 208 -15.37 -9.76 -20.88
N LEU A 209 -14.56 -8.99 -20.16
CA LEU A 209 -13.48 -8.19 -20.76
C LEU A 209 -12.14 -8.92 -20.81
N GLY A 210 -12.00 -10.02 -20.06
CA GLY A 210 -10.81 -10.86 -20.02
C GLY A 210 -9.70 -10.30 -19.13
N PHE A 211 -10.02 -9.71 -17.98
CA PHE A 211 -9.03 -9.36 -16.97
C PHE A 211 -8.65 -10.60 -16.13
N ASP A 212 -7.37 -10.71 -15.74
CA ASP A 212 -6.85 -11.88 -15.00
C ASP A 212 -6.72 -11.64 -13.50
N TYR A 213 -6.81 -10.40 -13.03
CA TYR A 213 -6.75 -10.04 -11.62
C TYR A 213 -7.38 -8.67 -11.36
N LEU A 214 -7.70 -8.39 -10.10
CA LEU A 214 -8.13 -7.07 -9.64
C LEU A 214 -7.09 -6.50 -8.67
N TRP A 215 -6.75 -5.23 -8.87
CA TRP A 215 -5.95 -4.43 -7.95
C TRP A 215 -6.84 -3.50 -7.12
N LEU A 216 -6.79 -3.64 -5.80
CA LEU A 216 -7.44 -2.71 -4.86
C LEU A 216 -6.44 -1.64 -4.43
N SER A 217 -6.67 -0.42 -4.90
CA SER A 217 -5.76 0.70 -4.73
C SER A 217 -6.05 1.53 -3.47
N ASN A 218 -5.09 2.39 -3.11
CA ASN A 218 -5.24 3.45 -2.11
C ASN A 218 -5.84 2.97 -0.80
N GLY A 219 -5.39 1.79 -0.35
CA GLY A 219 -5.78 1.12 0.89
C GLY A 219 -7.24 0.69 0.97
N PHE A 220 -7.97 0.67 -0.15
CA PHE A 220 -9.31 0.10 -0.16
C PHE A 220 -9.28 -1.37 0.30
N GLY A 221 -10.11 -1.69 1.30
CA GLY A 221 -10.07 -2.96 2.03
C GLY A 221 -9.28 -2.93 3.35
N PHE A 222 -8.62 -1.81 3.65
CA PHE A 222 -7.76 -1.60 4.84
C PHE A 222 -8.18 -0.36 5.65
N GLY A 223 -9.49 -0.10 5.78
CA GLY A 223 -10.00 0.93 6.69
C GLY A 223 -10.87 2.01 6.06
N LEU A 224 -11.17 3.05 6.85
CA LEU A 224 -12.01 4.19 6.48
C LEU A 224 -11.22 5.33 5.83
N GLU A 225 -10.05 5.66 6.38
CA GLU A 225 -9.24 6.83 6.02
C GLU A 225 -7.83 6.36 5.61
N THR A 226 -7.77 5.62 4.53
CA THR A 226 -6.62 4.80 4.10
C THR A 226 -5.37 5.57 3.65
N TRP A 227 -5.43 6.90 3.68
CA TRP A 227 -4.35 7.84 3.36
C TRP A 227 -3.94 8.72 4.55
N GLY A 228 -4.77 8.76 5.59
CA GLY A 228 -4.60 9.64 6.74
C GLY A 228 -4.28 8.85 8.00
N LEU A 229 -3.69 9.53 8.99
CA LEU A 229 -3.41 8.93 10.30
C LEU A 229 -4.68 8.73 11.15
N ARG A 230 -5.69 9.56 10.92
CA ARG A 230 -6.98 9.42 11.59
C ARG A 230 -7.74 8.30 10.92
N GLY A 231 -8.61 7.64 11.68
CA GLY A 231 -9.43 6.55 11.15
C GLY A 231 -10.62 6.29 12.05
N ALA A 232 -11.23 5.13 11.91
CA ALA A 232 -12.39 4.73 12.70
C ALA A 232 -12.11 4.70 14.22
N LEU A 233 -10.87 4.48 14.65
CA LEU A 233 -10.45 4.36 16.05
C LEU A 233 -9.64 5.54 16.58
N PHE A 234 -9.05 6.38 15.72
CA PHE A 234 -8.20 7.49 16.16
C PHE A 234 -8.66 8.81 15.55
N ASP A 235 -9.04 9.77 16.41
CA ASP A 235 -9.53 11.09 15.97
C ASP A 235 -8.41 12.15 15.81
N GLY A 236 -7.17 11.74 16.08
CA GLY A 236 -6.00 12.63 16.13
C GLY A 236 -5.64 13.09 17.55
N LYS A 237 -6.37 12.66 18.57
CA LYS A 237 -6.13 12.97 19.99
C LYS A 237 -6.30 11.75 20.89
N GLU A 238 -7.37 10.99 20.70
CA GLU A 238 -7.76 9.87 21.55
C GLU A 238 -8.05 8.61 20.72
N PHE A 239 -7.78 7.45 21.32
CA PHE A 239 -8.10 6.15 20.75
C PHE A 239 -9.43 5.62 21.30
N SER A 240 -10.27 5.08 20.43
CA SER A 240 -11.54 4.42 20.76
C SER A 240 -11.37 2.91 20.86
N ALA A 241 -10.58 2.45 21.85
CA ALA A 241 -10.26 1.02 22.02
C ALA A 241 -11.50 0.12 22.18
N GLU A 242 -12.60 0.65 22.72
CA GLU A 242 -13.87 -0.05 22.87
C GLU A 242 -14.54 -0.40 21.53
N ARG A 243 -14.10 0.22 20.42
CA ARG A 243 -14.62 0.01 19.08
C ARG A 243 -13.75 -0.92 18.22
N CYS A 244 -12.60 -1.39 18.72
CA CYS A 244 -11.69 -2.25 17.96
C CYS A 244 -12.41 -3.47 17.36
N GLU A 245 -13.18 -4.19 18.18
CA GLU A 245 -13.90 -5.38 17.74
C GLU A 245 -14.98 -5.09 16.69
N GLU A 246 -15.71 -3.98 16.87
CA GLU A 246 -16.74 -3.54 15.95
C GLU A 246 -16.16 -3.25 14.56
N VAL A 247 -15.07 -2.48 14.50
CA VAL A 247 -14.43 -2.07 13.25
C VAL A 247 -13.73 -3.26 12.58
N ARG A 248 -13.06 -4.12 13.37
CA ARG A 248 -12.49 -5.39 12.89
C ARG A 248 -13.53 -6.24 12.18
N GLN A 249 -14.68 -6.46 12.81
CA GLN A 249 -15.73 -7.30 12.26
C GLN A 249 -16.29 -6.72 10.95
N LYS A 250 -16.47 -5.40 10.87
CA LYS A 250 -16.89 -4.72 9.63
C LYS A 250 -15.90 -4.96 8.49
N SER A 251 -14.60 -4.82 8.76
CA SER A 251 -13.54 -5.09 7.78
C SER A 251 -13.60 -6.54 7.27
N MET A 252 -13.72 -7.51 8.16
CA MET A 252 -13.80 -8.92 7.76
C MET A 252 -15.07 -9.26 6.98
N VAL A 253 -16.22 -8.67 7.33
CA VAL A 253 -17.47 -8.84 6.57
C VAL A 253 -17.32 -8.39 5.11
N PHE A 254 -16.57 -7.31 4.85
CA PHE A 254 -16.27 -6.90 3.48
C PHE A 254 -15.51 -7.99 2.72
N TRP A 255 -14.40 -8.50 3.29
CA TRP A 255 -13.56 -9.50 2.65
C TRP A 255 -14.31 -10.82 2.40
N GLU A 256 -15.08 -11.27 3.39
CA GLU A 256 -15.93 -12.47 3.28
C GLU A 256 -17.00 -12.31 2.19
N ALA A 257 -17.70 -11.16 2.16
CA ALA A 257 -18.73 -10.88 1.16
C ALA A 257 -18.15 -10.78 -0.25
N PHE A 258 -17.01 -10.09 -0.40
CA PHE A 258 -16.31 -9.98 -1.67
C PHE A 258 -15.86 -11.35 -2.18
N ARG A 259 -15.19 -12.16 -1.35
CA ARG A 259 -14.69 -13.48 -1.76
C ARG A 259 -15.79 -14.50 -2.00
N ARG A 260 -16.94 -14.38 -1.35
CA ARG A 260 -18.13 -15.20 -1.68
C ARG A 260 -18.57 -14.98 -3.13
N GLU A 261 -18.50 -13.75 -3.62
CA GLU A 261 -18.90 -13.42 -4.99
C GLU A 261 -17.76 -13.54 -6.00
N CYS A 262 -16.51 -13.32 -5.59
CA CYS A 262 -15.33 -13.37 -6.44
C CYS A 262 -14.22 -14.29 -5.84
N PRO A 263 -14.45 -15.61 -5.78
CA PRO A 263 -13.57 -16.53 -5.05
C PRO A 263 -12.22 -16.79 -5.75
N GLU A 264 -12.21 -16.90 -7.08
CA GLU A 264 -11.05 -17.39 -7.83
C GLU A 264 -10.14 -16.28 -8.39
N LEU A 265 -10.67 -15.06 -8.58
CA LEU A 265 -9.90 -13.97 -9.20
C LEU A 265 -8.74 -13.57 -8.26
N PRO A 266 -7.48 -13.62 -8.71
CA PRO A 266 -6.36 -13.10 -7.93
C PRO A 266 -6.59 -11.65 -7.50
N LEU A 267 -6.28 -11.34 -6.24
CA LEU A 267 -6.32 -9.99 -5.70
C LEU A 267 -4.92 -9.51 -5.39
N GLU A 268 -4.62 -8.33 -5.91
CA GLU A 268 -3.42 -7.59 -5.60
C GLU A 268 -3.85 -6.30 -4.90
N THR A 269 -3.08 -5.83 -3.92
CA THR A 269 -3.49 -4.69 -3.10
C THR A 269 -2.37 -3.70 -2.96
N ARG A 270 -2.73 -2.42 -2.94
CA ARG A 270 -1.79 -1.33 -2.65
C ARG A 270 -1.49 -1.25 -1.15
N GLY A 271 -2.44 -1.62 -0.29
CA GLY A 271 -2.39 -1.33 1.15
C GLY A 271 -2.50 0.16 1.46
N THR A 272 -2.30 0.54 2.71
CA THR A 272 -2.32 1.95 3.14
C THR A 272 -0.95 2.61 2.92
N ASN A 273 -0.84 3.88 3.28
CA ASN A 273 0.46 4.56 3.37
C ASN A 273 1.22 4.28 4.67
N LEU A 274 0.57 3.60 5.62
CA LEU A 274 1.04 3.50 6.99
C LEU A 274 1.68 2.14 7.25
N ALA A 275 2.14 1.95 8.48
CA ALA A 275 2.62 0.67 8.96
C ALA A 275 1.49 -0.13 9.62
N THR A 276 1.69 -1.45 9.75
CA THR A 276 0.68 -2.39 10.24
C THR A 276 0.14 -2.00 11.63
N GLY A 277 1.00 -1.58 12.55
CA GLY A 277 0.60 -1.09 13.88
C GLY A 277 -0.15 0.23 13.81
N MET A 278 0.19 1.11 12.87
CA MET A 278 -0.57 2.35 12.66
C MET A 278 -1.99 2.05 12.13
N ASP A 279 -2.12 1.13 11.16
CA ASP A 279 -3.40 0.70 10.60
C ASP A 279 -4.29 -0.03 11.62
N LEU A 280 -3.68 -0.87 12.46
CA LEU A 280 -4.36 -1.48 13.61
C LEU A 280 -4.90 -0.41 14.56
N SER A 281 -4.09 0.59 14.89
CA SER A 281 -4.46 1.60 15.87
C SER A 281 -5.39 2.69 15.33
N SER A 282 -5.36 3.01 14.03
CA SER A 282 -6.22 4.05 13.43
C SER A 282 -7.54 3.50 12.92
N ASP A 283 -7.54 2.30 12.32
CA ASP A 283 -8.66 1.75 11.56
C ASP A 283 -8.96 0.27 11.87
N ALA A 284 -8.34 -0.29 12.92
CA ALA A 284 -8.56 -1.67 13.37
C ALA A 284 -8.29 -2.73 12.29
N VAL A 285 -7.38 -2.43 11.35
CA VAL A 285 -7.13 -3.27 10.17
C VAL A 285 -6.55 -4.62 10.60
N PRO A 286 -7.28 -5.73 10.45
CA PRO A 286 -6.84 -7.03 10.95
C PRO A 286 -5.97 -7.73 9.90
N LEU A 287 -4.76 -7.20 9.66
CA LEU A 287 -3.88 -7.64 8.57
C LEU A 287 -3.54 -9.13 8.66
N ARG A 288 -3.33 -9.65 9.88
CA ARG A 288 -3.12 -11.08 10.14
C ARG A 288 -4.29 -11.91 9.62
N GLU A 289 -5.50 -11.59 10.05
CA GLU A 289 -6.70 -12.30 9.62
C GLU A 289 -6.96 -12.15 8.12
N ILE A 290 -6.64 -10.98 7.53
CA ILE A 290 -6.71 -10.76 6.08
C ILE A 290 -5.75 -11.71 5.35
N TYR A 291 -4.49 -11.80 5.78
CA TYR A 291 -3.49 -12.70 5.18
C TYR A 291 -3.86 -14.17 5.33
N ASP A 292 -4.44 -14.56 6.47
CA ASP A 292 -4.80 -15.95 6.75
C ASP A 292 -6.05 -16.43 5.98
N THR A 293 -7.00 -15.52 5.73
CA THR A 293 -8.36 -15.91 5.28
C THR A 293 -8.71 -15.46 3.86
N VAL A 294 -8.09 -14.38 3.36
CA VAL A 294 -8.36 -13.89 2.01
C VAL A 294 -7.51 -14.68 1.02
N ALA A 295 -8.13 -15.69 0.41
CA ALA A 295 -7.49 -16.52 -0.62
C ALA A 295 -6.89 -15.66 -1.75
N ASN A 296 -5.80 -16.12 -2.38
CA ASN A 296 -5.18 -15.50 -3.56
C ASN A 296 -4.86 -13.99 -3.41
N LEU A 297 -4.50 -13.54 -2.21
CA LEU A 297 -4.10 -12.18 -1.91
C LEU A 297 -2.58 -12.01 -2.05
N ARG A 298 -2.14 -10.92 -2.69
CA ARG A 298 -0.74 -10.44 -2.60
C ARG A 298 -0.60 -9.42 -1.47
N PRO A 299 0.47 -9.48 -0.66
CA PRO A 299 0.73 -8.45 0.33
C PRO A 299 0.98 -7.09 -0.35
N PRO A 300 0.68 -5.97 0.32
CA PRO A 300 0.95 -4.63 -0.19
C PRO A 300 2.43 -4.40 -0.58
N PRO A 301 2.71 -3.64 -1.66
CA PRO A 301 4.06 -3.13 -1.92
C PRO A 301 4.46 -2.05 -0.90
N ASN A 302 5.69 -1.55 -1.04
CA ASN A 302 6.06 -0.27 -0.45
C ASN A 302 5.13 0.85 -0.94
N SER A 303 4.92 1.85 -0.09
CA SER A 303 4.29 3.10 -0.53
C SER A 303 5.35 4.03 -1.12
N PRO A 304 5.35 4.31 -2.44
CA PRO A 304 6.32 5.21 -3.06
C PRO A 304 6.07 6.69 -2.72
N TRP A 305 5.36 6.97 -1.63
CA TRP A 305 4.95 8.28 -1.18
C TRP A 305 6.09 9.09 -0.54
N ALA A 306 7.19 8.43 -0.15
CA ALA A 306 8.33 9.08 0.50
C ALA A 306 8.90 10.25 -0.30
N ALA A 307 8.95 10.19 -1.63
CA ALA A 307 9.39 11.35 -2.41
C ALA A 307 8.37 12.47 -2.58
N LEU A 308 7.11 12.21 -2.26
CA LEU A 308 6.09 13.24 -2.27
C LEU A 308 6.09 14.02 -0.96
N ASN A 309 6.44 13.38 0.17
CA ASN A 309 6.34 13.97 1.51
C ASN A 309 7.67 14.06 2.29
N GLY A 310 8.76 13.47 1.79
CA GLY A 310 10.07 13.41 2.44
C GLY A 310 10.19 12.37 3.58
N ASP A 311 9.26 11.42 3.69
CA ASP A 311 9.15 10.49 4.81
C ASP A 311 9.55 9.04 4.44
N PHE A 312 10.86 8.80 4.30
CA PHE A 312 11.41 7.48 4.02
C PHE A 312 11.20 6.48 5.16
N GLY A 313 11.20 6.96 6.41
CA GLY A 313 10.94 6.11 7.56
C GLY A 313 9.55 5.50 7.51
N LEU A 314 8.54 6.23 7.01
CA LEU A 314 7.18 5.71 6.85
C LEU A 314 7.12 4.63 5.76
N GLU A 315 7.76 4.85 4.61
CA GLU A 315 7.83 3.85 3.55
C GLU A 315 8.55 2.57 4.02
N LEU A 316 9.74 2.71 4.61
CA LEU A 316 10.56 1.57 4.99
C LEU A 316 9.98 0.80 6.17
N ALA A 317 9.58 1.48 7.26
CA ALA A 317 8.93 0.82 8.39
C ALA A 317 7.57 0.24 7.98
N GLY A 318 6.79 0.98 7.20
CA GLY A 318 5.50 0.52 6.69
C GLY A 318 5.63 -0.77 5.90
N TRP A 319 6.52 -0.78 4.90
CA TRP A 319 6.70 -1.97 4.09
C TRP A 319 7.30 -3.14 4.87
N MET A 320 8.32 -2.91 5.70
CA MET A 320 8.86 -3.95 6.59
C MET A 320 7.79 -4.56 7.49
N SER A 321 6.87 -3.75 8.04
CA SER A 321 5.77 -4.26 8.87
C SER A 321 4.81 -5.15 8.07
N HIS A 322 4.44 -4.74 6.84
CA HIS A 322 3.54 -5.49 5.97
C HIS A 322 4.11 -6.83 5.51
N VAL A 323 5.44 -6.94 5.42
CA VAL A 323 6.14 -8.15 4.96
C VAL A 323 6.82 -8.92 6.09
N ALA A 324 6.61 -8.53 7.35
CA ALA A 324 7.10 -9.31 8.50
C ALA A 324 6.51 -10.73 8.45
N GLU A 325 5.23 -10.82 8.13
CA GLU A 325 4.55 -12.02 7.65
C GLU A 325 3.98 -11.78 6.26
N ILE A 326 3.82 -12.84 5.47
CA ILE A 326 3.25 -12.78 4.12
C ILE A 326 2.40 -14.02 3.86
N PRO A 327 1.31 -13.91 3.07
CA PRO A 327 0.39 -15.02 2.81
C PRO A 327 1.02 -16.13 1.94
N ASP A 328 2.06 -15.82 1.18
CA ASP A 328 2.85 -16.81 0.44
C ASP A 328 4.33 -16.38 0.31
N ASP A 329 5.05 -16.84 -0.71
CA ASP A 329 6.48 -16.56 -0.89
C ASP A 329 6.78 -15.38 -1.84
N ARG A 330 5.79 -14.52 -2.12
CA ARG A 330 5.97 -13.36 -3.02
C ARG A 330 5.47 -12.07 -2.38
N PHE A 331 6.28 -11.03 -2.50
CA PHE A 331 5.90 -9.66 -2.19
C PHE A 331 6.46 -8.67 -3.23
N PRO A 332 5.68 -7.63 -3.60
CA PRO A 332 6.05 -6.67 -4.64
C PRO A 332 6.83 -5.46 -4.11
N PHE A 333 7.70 -4.92 -4.96
CA PHE A 333 8.22 -3.55 -4.87
C PHE A 333 7.54 -2.69 -5.95
N ARG A 334 7.08 -1.50 -5.60
CA ARG A 334 6.41 -0.55 -6.49
C ARG A 334 7.19 0.75 -6.59
N PHE A 335 7.38 1.23 -7.81
CA PHE A 335 8.14 2.45 -8.11
C PHE A 335 7.35 3.43 -8.96
N TYR A 336 7.41 4.72 -8.62
CA TYR A 336 6.59 5.76 -9.24
C TYR A 336 7.34 6.49 -10.37
N THR A 337 7.23 6.02 -11.60
CA THR A 337 7.86 6.64 -12.77
C THR A 337 7.12 7.90 -13.24
N HIS A 338 5.83 7.76 -13.53
CA HIS A 338 4.97 8.78 -14.10
C HIS A 338 3.63 8.84 -13.40
N ASP A 339 3.03 10.03 -13.35
CA ASP A 339 1.66 10.20 -12.88
C ASP A 339 0.74 10.50 -14.09
N PRO A 340 -0.17 9.58 -14.44
CA PRO A 340 -1.06 9.82 -15.56
C PRO A 340 -2.23 10.73 -15.17
N TRP A 341 -2.50 11.06 -13.90
CA TRP A 341 -3.64 11.89 -13.50
C TRP A 341 -3.24 13.27 -12.97
N PHE A 342 -2.08 13.45 -12.36
CA PHE A 342 -1.49 14.76 -12.04
C PHE A 342 -0.34 15.09 -12.98
N LEU A 343 -0.16 16.38 -13.31
CA LEU A 343 0.92 16.85 -14.20
C LEU A 343 2.29 16.75 -13.54
N ASN A 344 2.80 15.54 -13.38
CA ASN A 344 4.13 15.25 -12.87
C ASN A 344 4.63 13.89 -13.38
N SER A 345 5.95 13.76 -13.40
CA SER A 345 6.64 12.49 -13.59
C SER A 345 7.60 12.34 -12.42
N PRO A 346 7.22 11.60 -11.35
CA PRO A 346 7.97 11.63 -10.10
C PRO A 346 9.47 11.34 -10.25
N TRP A 347 9.89 10.46 -11.16
CA TRP A 347 11.30 10.30 -11.50
C TRP A 347 12.02 11.58 -11.93
N LEU A 348 11.37 12.37 -12.77
CA LEU A 348 11.96 13.58 -13.34
C LEU A 348 11.89 14.77 -12.37
N ASP A 349 10.79 14.93 -11.63
CA ASP A 349 10.48 16.16 -10.88
C ASP A 349 10.40 16.01 -9.35
N ARG A 350 10.07 14.83 -8.81
CA ARG A 350 10.02 14.58 -7.35
C ARG A 350 11.31 13.96 -6.84
N TYR A 351 11.70 12.84 -7.44
CA TYR A 351 12.96 12.15 -7.20
C TYR A 351 14.16 12.95 -7.74
N GLN A 352 13.93 13.90 -8.65
CA GLN A 352 15.00 14.68 -9.30
C GLN A 352 16.09 13.80 -9.92
N ARG A 353 15.70 12.59 -10.38
CA ARG A 353 16.59 11.55 -10.92
C ARG A 353 17.63 11.02 -9.92
N GLU A 354 17.39 11.17 -8.63
CA GLU A 354 18.21 10.58 -7.59
C GLU A 354 17.72 9.16 -7.30
N ALA A 355 18.61 8.18 -7.39
CA ALA A 355 18.24 6.78 -7.29
C ALA A 355 17.97 6.30 -5.84
N HIS A 356 18.02 7.17 -4.83
CA HIS A 356 17.83 6.78 -3.43
C HIS A 356 16.46 6.14 -3.16
N ASP A 357 15.39 6.57 -3.83
CA ASP A 357 14.06 5.96 -3.79
C ASP A 357 13.98 4.55 -4.41
N ILE A 358 15.00 4.16 -5.18
CA ILE A 358 15.16 2.79 -5.66
C ILE A 358 16.02 2.00 -4.67
N PHE A 359 17.14 2.57 -4.25
CA PHE A 359 18.14 1.86 -3.46
C PHE A 359 17.67 1.61 -2.02
N LEU A 360 17.10 2.61 -1.34
CA LEU A 360 16.65 2.45 0.04
C LEU A 360 15.59 1.35 0.15
N PRO A 361 14.47 1.38 -0.60
CA PRO A 361 13.46 0.33 -0.47
C PRO A 361 13.99 -1.02 -0.97
N LEU A 362 14.72 -1.11 -2.09
CA LEU A 362 15.19 -2.41 -2.59
C LEU A 362 16.27 -3.08 -1.72
N THR A 363 16.77 -2.41 -0.67
CA THR A 363 17.55 -3.08 0.38
C THR A 363 16.68 -3.81 1.41
N VAL A 364 15.37 -3.60 1.40
CA VAL A 364 14.44 -4.25 2.34
C VAL A 364 14.42 -5.75 2.10
N SER A 365 14.54 -6.50 3.19
CA SER A 365 14.42 -7.95 3.20
C SER A 365 13.72 -8.45 4.45
N ARG A 366 13.11 -9.64 4.36
CA ARG A 366 12.52 -10.34 5.51
C ARG A 366 13.25 -11.65 5.79
N LEU A 367 13.12 -12.17 7.01
CA LEU A 367 13.57 -13.53 7.35
C LEU A 367 12.39 -14.48 7.47
N ASP A 368 12.54 -15.68 6.89
CA ASP A 368 11.60 -16.79 7.09
C ASP A 368 11.90 -17.57 8.39
N ALA A 369 11.07 -18.58 8.67
CA ALA A 369 11.20 -19.45 9.85
C ALA A 369 12.51 -20.26 9.90
N GLN A 370 13.29 -20.31 8.82
CA GLN A 370 14.63 -20.95 8.78
C GLN A 370 15.75 -19.90 8.82
N GLY A 371 15.42 -18.62 8.99
CA GLY A 371 16.35 -17.51 8.95
C GLY A 371 16.95 -17.29 7.56
N ASN A 372 16.30 -17.71 6.47
CA ASN A 372 16.72 -17.33 5.13
C ASN A 372 16.25 -15.91 4.83
N VAL A 373 17.10 -15.15 4.15
CA VAL A 373 16.74 -13.84 3.61
C VAL A 373 15.82 -14.01 2.42
N GLN A 374 14.72 -13.27 2.42
CA GLN A 374 13.81 -13.14 1.30
C GLN A 374 13.77 -11.67 0.85
N VAL A 375 13.96 -11.48 -0.44
CA VAL A 375 13.94 -10.17 -1.12
C VAL A 375 12.69 -10.07 -1.99
N PRO A 376 12.24 -8.85 -2.37
CA PRO A 376 11.05 -8.68 -3.21
C PRO A 376 11.16 -9.54 -4.46
N THR A 377 10.08 -10.21 -4.85
CA THR A 377 10.09 -11.11 -6.02
C THR A 377 9.36 -10.52 -7.23
N GLU A 378 8.61 -9.43 -7.02
CA GLU A 378 7.82 -8.75 -8.03
C GLU A 378 8.15 -7.27 -8.07
N LEU A 379 7.84 -6.65 -9.20
CA LEU A 379 8.15 -5.26 -9.49
C LEU A 379 6.99 -4.60 -10.19
N GLU A 380 6.61 -3.40 -9.76
CA GLU A 380 5.48 -2.64 -10.28
C GLU A 380 5.91 -1.21 -10.62
N PHE A 381 5.49 -0.71 -11.79
CA PHE A 381 5.77 0.67 -12.20
C PHE A 381 4.49 1.46 -12.39
N LEU A 382 4.30 2.46 -11.53
CA LEU A 382 3.24 3.45 -11.64
C LEU A 382 3.79 4.70 -12.33
N THR A 383 3.39 5.07 -13.53
CA THR A 383 2.90 4.25 -14.64
C THR A 383 3.89 4.34 -15.81
N ALA A 384 3.66 3.56 -16.85
CA ALA A 384 4.42 3.61 -18.08
C ALA A 384 4.12 4.85 -18.95
N ASP A 385 2.92 5.44 -18.82
CA ASP A 385 2.50 6.64 -19.56
C ASP A 385 2.47 7.90 -18.70
N ASP A 386 2.71 9.05 -19.30
CA ASP A 386 2.60 10.33 -18.61
C ASP A 386 1.16 10.88 -18.58
N SER A 387 0.98 12.05 -17.98
CA SER A 387 -0.34 12.69 -17.82
C SER A 387 -1.03 13.03 -19.15
N HIS A 388 -0.28 13.05 -20.24
CA HIS A 388 -0.76 13.29 -21.61
C HIS A 388 -0.94 12.00 -22.42
N GLY A 389 -0.67 10.84 -21.82
CA GLY A 389 -0.74 9.54 -22.49
C GLY A 389 0.45 9.27 -23.42
N GLU A 390 1.56 9.99 -23.26
CA GLU A 390 2.79 9.69 -23.98
C GLU A 390 3.55 8.56 -23.28
N LEU A 391 4.32 7.78 -24.03
CA LEU A 391 5.17 6.69 -23.53
C LEU A 391 6.65 7.04 -23.74
N PRO A 392 7.21 7.99 -22.96
CA PRO A 392 8.56 8.49 -23.20
C PRO A 392 9.61 7.44 -22.83
N ASP A 393 10.49 7.09 -23.79
CA ASP A 393 11.60 6.14 -23.56
C ASP A 393 12.61 6.62 -22.50
N GLN A 394 12.58 7.90 -22.13
CA GLN A 394 13.53 8.50 -21.21
C GLN A 394 13.55 7.80 -19.85
N VAL A 395 12.38 7.67 -19.20
CA VAL A 395 12.31 7.15 -17.83
C VAL A 395 12.67 5.67 -17.76
N PRO A 396 12.14 4.76 -18.61
CA PRO A 396 12.58 3.37 -18.64
C PRO A 396 14.10 3.21 -18.81
N ASN A 397 14.73 4.03 -19.67
CA ASN A 397 16.18 3.99 -19.91
C ASN A 397 17.01 4.50 -18.72
N GLU A 398 16.49 5.45 -17.94
CA GLU A 398 17.17 6.02 -16.78
C GLU A 398 17.02 5.11 -15.53
N VAL A 399 15.84 4.53 -15.30
CA VAL A 399 15.56 3.76 -14.07
C VAL A 399 16.00 2.29 -14.14
N THR A 400 15.90 1.67 -15.32
CA THR A 400 16.18 0.22 -15.48
C THR A 400 17.59 -0.19 -15.00
N PRO A 401 18.67 0.57 -15.30
CA PRO A 401 20.00 0.21 -14.81
C PRO A 401 20.10 0.15 -13.28
N HIS A 402 19.41 1.04 -12.56
CA HIS A 402 19.40 1.07 -11.10
C HIS A 402 18.68 -0.16 -10.52
N ILE A 403 17.52 -0.51 -11.08
CA ILE A 403 16.73 -1.68 -10.67
C ILE A 403 17.52 -2.97 -10.89
N LEU A 404 18.15 -3.12 -12.06
CA LEU A 404 18.95 -4.30 -12.37
C LEU A 404 20.18 -4.39 -11.46
N TRP A 405 20.83 -3.27 -11.16
CA TRP A 405 21.93 -3.24 -10.20
C TRP A 405 21.49 -3.70 -8.81
N MET A 406 20.36 -3.20 -8.30
CA MET A 406 19.81 -3.59 -7.00
C MET A 406 19.44 -5.08 -6.98
N ARG A 407 18.92 -5.63 -8.08
CA ARG A 407 18.62 -7.06 -8.19
C ARG A 407 19.87 -7.93 -8.15
N ASP A 408 20.95 -7.50 -8.80
CA ASP A 408 22.22 -8.24 -8.83
C ASP A 408 22.98 -8.18 -7.49
N HIS A 409 22.72 -7.15 -6.68
CA HIS A 409 23.33 -6.93 -5.37
C HIS A 409 22.32 -6.99 -4.22
N ALA A 410 21.25 -7.76 -4.41
CA ALA A 410 20.19 -7.91 -3.42
C ALA A 410 20.75 -8.55 -2.13
N PRO A 411 20.18 -8.23 -0.94
CA PRO A 411 20.59 -8.83 0.32
C PRO A 411 20.60 -10.37 0.27
N ASP A 412 21.70 -10.98 0.71
CA ASP A 412 21.88 -12.44 0.82
C ASP A 412 22.07 -12.91 2.27
N GLN A 413 22.18 -11.96 3.22
CA GLN A 413 22.30 -12.18 4.67
C GLN A 413 21.48 -11.13 5.43
N PRO A 414 21.06 -11.42 6.68
CA PRO A 414 20.39 -10.42 7.50
C PRO A 414 21.22 -9.16 7.65
N GLY A 415 20.58 -8.00 7.63
CA GLY A 415 21.25 -6.72 7.84
C GLY A 415 21.93 -6.63 9.21
N PRO A 416 22.88 -5.69 9.40
CA PRO A 416 23.52 -5.45 10.69
C PRO A 416 22.51 -5.09 11.80
N LEU A 417 21.39 -4.47 11.42
CA LEU A 417 20.24 -4.22 12.27
C LEU A 417 19.05 -5.02 11.75
N LEU A 418 18.45 -5.82 12.62
CA LEU A 418 17.29 -6.66 12.30
C LEU A 418 16.12 -6.25 13.20
N TRP A 419 15.03 -5.80 12.60
CA TRP A 419 13.82 -5.45 13.32
C TRP A 419 13.01 -6.71 13.63
N VAL A 420 12.83 -6.98 14.91
CA VAL A 420 11.92 -8.00 15.41
C VAL A 420 10.54 -7.36 15.52
N TYR A 421 9.68 -7.68 14.56
CA TYR A 421 8.34 -7.12 14.46
C TYR A 421 7.32 -8.02 15.18
N PRO A 422 6.63 -7.53 16.21
CA PRO A 422 5.61 -8.28 16.95
C PRO A 422 4.30 -8.38 16.15
N PHE A 423 4.32 -9.06 15.00
CA PHE A 423 3.18 -9.12 14.08
C PHE A 423 1.93 -9.67 14.77
N ASP A 424 2.03 -10.83 15.43
CA ASP A 424 0.91 -11.44 16.13
C ASP A 424 0.54 -10.67 17.39
N GLU A 425 1.54 -10.26 18.17
CA GLU A 425 1.29 -9.59 19.44
C GLU A 425 0.65 -8.21 19.24
N TYR A 426 0.98 -7.45 18.19
CA TYR A 426 0.28 -6.18 17.90
C TYR A 426 -1.22 -6.38 17.62
N HIS A 427 -1.59 -7.46 16.93
CA HIS A 427 -3.01 -7.79 16.75
C HIS A 427 -3.65 -8.17 18.09
N ASP A 428 -3.00 -9.02 18.88
CA ASP A 428 -3.50 -9.47 20.18
C ASP A 428 -3.62 -8.32 21.19
N TRP A 429 -2.67 -7.39 21.17
CA TRP A 429 -2.63 -6.18 22.00
C TRP A 429 -3.71 -5.18 21.59
N THR A 430 -4.00 -5.06 20.30
CA THR A 430 -5.06 -4.17 19.80
C THR A 430 -6.45 -4.68 20.17
N PHE A 431 -6.71 -5.97 19.94
CA PHE A 431 -8.02 -6.60 20.15
C PHE A 431 -8.20 -7.24 21.55
N GLY A 432 -7.15 -7.23 22.37
CA GLY A 432 -7.15 -7.76 23.73
C GLY A 432 -7.87 -6.87 24.75
N ALA A 433 -8.01 -7.40 25.97
CA ALA A 433 -8.60 -6.69 27.10
C ALA A 433 -7.68 -6.79 28.35
N PRO A 434 -7.10 -5.68 28.83
CA PRO A 434 -7.16 -4.33 28.26
C PRO A 434 -6.42 -4.22 26.93
N SER A 435 -6.88 -3.32 26.05
CA SER A 435 -6.19 -3.01 24.80
C SER A 435 -4.94 -2.17 25.07
N ARG A 436 -3.86 -2.44 24.34
CA ARG A 436 -2.60 -1.67 24.32
C ARG A 436 -2.43 -0.91 23.00
N ILE A 437 -3.53 -0.48 22.40
CA ILE A 437 -3.56 0.23 21.09
C ILE A 437 -2.60 1.42 21.00
N GLU A 438 -2.38 2.13 22.11
CA GLU A 438 -1.44 3.25 22.20
C GLU A 438 0.02 2.82 22.02
N GLU A 439 0.36 1.64 22.56
CA GLU A 439 1.69 1.07 22.45
C GLU A 439 1.96 0.53 21.05
N VAL A 440 0.95 -0.12 20.45
CA VAL A 440 0.99 -0.57 19.05
C VAL A 440 1.23 0.63 18.13
N PHE A 441 0.51 1.72 18.34
CA PHE A 441 0.71 2.98 17.61
C PHE A 441 2.11 3.56 17.82
N PHE A 442 2.55 3.64 19.09
CA PHE A 442 3.86 4.16 19.44
C PHE A 442 5.00 3.38 18.76
N GLY A 443 4.92 2.05 18.73
CA GLY A 443 6.00 1.20 18.26
C GLY A 443 6.40 1.50 16.81
N ASP A 444 5.43 1.58 15.91
CA ASP A 444 5.68 1.88 14.50
C ASP A 444 6.08 3.34 14.28
N TRP A 445 5.47 4.29 15.00
CA TRP A 445 5.85 5.71 14.93
C TRP A 445 7.27 5.96 15.41
N PHE A 446 7.69 5.27 16.47
CA PHE A 446 9.03 5.35 17.01
C PHE A 446 10.04 4.84 15.98
N MET A 447 9.79 3.69 15.36
CA MET A 447 10.69 3.12 14.35
C MET A 447 10.75 3.94 13.07
N ARG A 448 9.61 4.47 12.59
CA ARG A 448 9.58 5.47 11.50
C ARG A 448 10.43 6.69 11.85
N GLY A 449 10.33 7.18 13.09
CA GLY A 449 11.15 8.28 13.59
C GLY A 449 12.65 7.94 13.58
N ALA A 450 13.02 6.78 14.11
CA ALA A 450 14.41 6.33 14.19
C ALA A 450 15.05 6.19 12.80
N ILE A 451 14.36 5.62 11.82
CA ILE A 451 14.84 5.49 10.43
C ILE A 451 15.09 6.87 9.83
N ASN A 452 14.14 7.80 9.96
CA ASN A 452 14.31 9.16 9.44
C ASN A 452 15.44 9.94 10.14
N GLN A 453 15.81 9.55 11.36
CA GLN A 453 16.95 10.10 12.10
C GLN A 453 18.27 9.34 11.84
N GLY A 454 18.28 8.46 10.83
CA GLY A 454 19.49 7.80 10.33
C GLY A 454 19.77 6.41 10.87
N LEU A 455 18.79 5.74 11.50
CA LEU A 455 18.92 4.32 11.85
C LEU A 455 18.92 3.48 10.54
N PRO A 456 20.03 2.78 10.20
CA PRO A 456 20.14 2.04 8.94
C PRO A 456 19.44 0.68 9.05
N LEU A 457 18.11 0.69 9.08
CA LEU A 457 17.28 -0.49 9.23
C LEU A 457 16.61 -0.88 7.89
N ASN A 458 16.84 -2.12 7.47
CA ASN A 458 16.32 -2.67 6.21
C ASN A 458 15.94 -4.16 6.30
N THR A 459 16.04 -4.79 7.46
CA THR A 459 15.72 -6.22 7.61
C THR A 459 14.68 -6.39 8.70
N VAL A 460 13.67 -7.22 8.44
CA VAL A 460 12.59 -7.53 9.37
C VAL A 460 12.43 -9.03 9.59
N VAL A 461 12.03 -9.42 10.78
CA VAL A 461 11.60 -10.78 11.12
C VAL A 461 10.42 -10.68 12.09
N SER A 462 9.36 -11.46 11.88
CA SER A 462 8.30 -11.54 12.87
C SER A 462 8.78 -12.23 14.15
N THR A 463 8.14 -11.98 15.28
CA THR A 463 8.39 -12.70 16.54
C THR A 463 8.31 -14.22 16.38
N GLY A 464 7.29 -14.72 15.67
CA GLY A 464 7.13 -16.15 15.36
C GLY A 464 8.28 -16.72 14.50
N ASN A 465 8.69 -16.01 13.44
CA ASN A 465 9.81 -16.43 12.60
C ASN A 465 11.14 -16.32 13.35
N LEU A 466 11.33 -15.35 14.24
CA LEU A 466 12.52 -15.22 15.07
C LEU A 466 12.70 -16.45 15.97
N VAL A 467 11.64 -16.86 16.68
CA VAL A 467 11.66 -18.04 17.54
C VAL A 467 12.05 -19.28 16.74
N SER A 468 11.46 -19.44 15.56
CA SER A 468 11.74 -20.57 14.67
C SER A 468 13.17 -20.54 14.12
N ALA A 469 13.64 -19.37 13.68
CA ALA A 469 14.98 -19.17 13.14
C ALA A 469 16.07 -19.38 14.21
N MET A 470 15.85 -18.93 15.45
CA MET A 470 16.76 -19.16 16.57
C MET A 470 16.87 -20.65 16.93
N ALA A 471 15.80 -21.42 16.74
CA ALA A 471 15.82 -22.87 16.94
C ALA A 471 16.50 -23.62 15.78
N ALA A 472 16.33 -23.13 14.55
CA ALA A 472 16.80 -23.80 13.34
C ALA A 472 18.25 -23.46 12.95
N ALA A 473 18.62 -22.18 13.01
CA ALA A 473 19.87 -21.63 12.49
C ALA A 473 20.29 -20.32 13.22
N PRO A 474 20.53 -20.36 14.54
CA PRO A 474 20.86 -19.16 15.33
C PRO A 474 22.13 -18.45 14.87
N GLU A 475 23.08 -19.18 14.26
CA GLU A 475 24.32 -18.63 13.73
C GLU A 475 24.10 -17.57 12.63
N ARG A 476 22.95 -17.60 11.95
CA ARG A 476 22.61 -16.63 10.90
C ARG A 476 22.30 -15.25 11.45
N LEU A 477 21.93 -15.16 12.72
CA LEU A 477 21.59 -13.92 13.40
C LEU A 477 22.77 -13.34 14.18
N ALA A 478 23.89 -14.09 14.30
CA ALA A 478 24.99 -13.77 15.20
C ALA A 478 25.64 -12.41 14.95
N GLU A 479 25.65 -11.94 13.69
CA GLU A 479 26.23 -10.64 13.32
C GLU A 479 25.23 -9.47 13.44
N SER A 480 23.93 -9.77 13.56
CA SER A 480 22.86 -8.78 13.65
C SER A 480 22.62 -8.32 15.10
N VAL A 481 22.32 -7.03 15.24
CA VAL A 481 21.69 -6.49 16.43
C VAL A 481 20.18 -6.63 16.28
N LEU A 482 19.54 -7.36 17.19
CA LEU A 482 18.07 -7.47 17.21
C LEU A 482 17.50 -6.19 17.82
N ILE A 483 16.69 -5.47 17.05
CA ILE A 483 15.96 -4.29 17.50
C ILE A 483 14.52 -4.73 17.72
N SER A 484 14.01 -4.59 18.94
CA SER A 484 12.75 -5.22 19.34
C SER A 484 11.99 -4.30 20.30
N PRO A 485 10.65 -4.25 20.23
CA PRO A 485 9.88 -3.80 21.38
C PRO A 485 10.18 -4.67 22.60
N VAL A 486 9.83 -4.19 23.79
CA VAL A 486 9.92 -4.98 25.02
C VAL A 486 8.90 -6.12 24.97
N PRO A 487 9.32 -7.40 25.13
CA PRO A 487 8.42 -8.53 25.13
C PRO A 487 7.64 -8.67 26.43
N ASP A 488 6.45 -9.27 26.35
CA ASP A 488 5.72 -9.71 27.54
C ASP A 488 6.49 -10.83 28.27
N ALA A 489 6.44 -10.79 29.60
CA ALA A 489 7.11 -11.74 30.48
C ALA A 489 6.77 -13.20 30.15
N GLY A 490 7.79 -14.04 30.05
CA GLY A 490 7.69 -15.48 29.86
C GLY A 490 7.38 -15.93 28.44
N THR A 491 7.24 -15.01 27.49
CA THR A 491 6.94 -15.35 26.09
C THR A 491 8.11 -16.08 25.41
N PRO A 492 7.83 -16.89 24.37
CA PRO A 492 8.88 -17.45 23.51
C PRO A 492 9.75 -16.37 22.87
N TRP A 493 9.18 -15.19 22.60
CA TRP A 493 9.88 -14.02 22.10
C TRP A 493 10.92 -13.50 23.11
N GLU A 494 10.56 -13.31 24.38
CA GLU A 494 11.52 -12.95 25.44
C GLU A 494 12.66 -13.98 25.53
N GLN A 495 12.32 -15.28 25.48
CA GLN A 495 13.29 -16.36 25.52
C GLN A 495 14.25 -16.35 24.33
N ALA A 496 13.75 -16.06 23.12
CA ALA A 496 14.56 -15.97 21.90
C ALA A 496 15.55 -14.79 21.97
N LEU A 497 15.10 -13.61 22.40
CA LEU A 497 15.99 -12.44 22.58
C LEU A 497 17.06 -12.71 23.64
N ARG A 498 16.68 -13.33 24.76
CA ARG A 498 17.61 -13.70 25.81
C ARG A 498 18.64 -14.72 25.31
N ALA A 499 18.20 -15.76 24.59
CA ALA A 499 19.09 -16.76 24.03
C ALA A 499 20.10 -16.14 23.05
N HIS A 500 19.67 -15.17 22.24
CA HIS A 500 20.58 -14.40 21.37
C HIS A 500 21.63 -13.66 22.17
N TRP A 501 21.21 -12.94 23.22
CA TRP A 501 22.12 -12.18 24.09
C TRP A 501 23.10 -13.09 24.87
N GLU A 502 22.61 -14.18 25.46
CA GLU A 502 23.44 -15.17 26.17
C GLU A 502 24.43 -15.88 25.22
N GLY A 503 24.07 -16.00 23.94
CA GLY A 503 24.92 -16.48 22.86
C GLY A 503 26.00 -15.48 22.41
N GLY A 504 26.07 -14.28 22.99
CA GLY A 504 27.01 -13.22 22.64
C GLY A 504 26.48 -12.22 21.60
N GLY A 505 25.21 -12.35 21.21
CA GLY A 505 24.50 -11.41 20.36
C GLY A 505 24.18 -10.09 21.07
N ARG A 506 23.57 -9.17 20.32
CA ARG A 506 23.19 -7.84 20.80
C ARG A 506 21.70 -7.61 20.58
N VAL A 507 21.06 -7.02 21.58
CA VAL A 507 19.63 -6.68 21.55
C VAL A 507 19.48 -5.22 21.94
N LEU A 508 18.68 -4.47 21.19
CA LEU A 508 18.22 -3.12 21.50
C LEU A 508 16.72 -3.18 21.74
N LEU A 509 16.29 -2.78 22.93
CA LEU A 509 14.88 -2.75 23.31
C LEU A 509 14.33 -1.33 23.27
N TYR A 510 13.08 -1.19 22.86
CA TYR A 510 12.31 0.06 22.92
C TYR A 510 10.88 -0.19 23.41
N GLY A 511 10.21 0.84 23.91
CA GLY A 511 8.87 0.72 24.49
C GLY A 511 8.88 0.57 26.02
N PRO A 512 7.68 0.42 26.62
CA PRO A 512 7.52 0.40 28.06
C PRO A 512 8.05 -0.91 28.67
N LEU A 513 8.59 -0.83 29.89
CA LEU A 513 9.19 -1.99 30.58
C LEU A 513 8.22 -2.69 31.54
N ASP A 514 7.03 -2.15 31.76
CA ASP A 514 6.07 -2.59 32.77
C ASP A 514 5.53 -4.01 32.53
N HIS A 515 5.64 -4.50 31.30
CA HIS A 515 5.31 -5.87 30.92
C HIS A 515 6.51 -6.84 30.91
N ALA A 516 7.73 -6.33 31.12
CA ALA A 516 8.94 -7.14 31.10
C ALA A 516 9.00 -8.13 32.26
N GLY A 517 9.54 -9.32 32.00
CA GLY A 517 9.79 -10.30 33.05
C GLY A 517 10.84 -9.82 34.07
N PRO A 518 10.81 -10.32 35.32
CA PRO A 518 11.80 -9.96 36.33
C PRO A 518 13.24 -10.29 35.89
N ASP A 519 13.41 -11.34 35.09
CA ASP A 519 14.70 -11.72 34.53
C ASP A 519 15.21 -10.66 33.56
N LEU A 520 14.36 -10.16 32.65
CA LEU A 520 14.72 -9.12 31.70
C LEU A 520 15.02 -7.79 32.40
N LEU A 521 14.22 -7.40 33.39
CA LEU A 521 14.48 -6.21 34.21
C LEU A 521 15.82 -6.31 34.95
N CYS A 522 16.13 -7.48 35.49
CA CYS A 522 17.42 -7.75 36.13
C CYS A 522 18.59 -7.63 35.14
N LEU A 523 18.44 -8.14 33.92
CA LEU A 523 19.44 -8.02 32.85
C LEU A 523 19.69 -6.56 32.43
N LEU A 524 18.63 -5.76 32.37
CA LEU A 524 18.70 -4.32 32.05
C LEU A 524 19.22 -3.47 33.22
N GLY A 525 19.23 -4.03 34.45
CA GLY A 525 19.54 -3.28 35.66
C GLY A 525 18.51 -2.20 35.97
N CYS A 526 17.25 -2.43 35.61
CA CYS A 526 16.16 -1.48 35.79
C CYS A 526 15.29 -1.84 37.00
N GLU A 527 14.90 -0.81 37.75
CA GLU A 527 13.91 -0.88 38.82
C GLU A 527 12.87 0.22 38.60
N PHE A 528 11.60 -0.06 38.91
CA PHE A 528 10.53 0.93 38.81
C PHE A 528 10.50 1.85 40.03
N GLY A 529 10.56 3.15 39.77
CA GLY A 529 10.27 4.18 40.75
C GLY A 529 8.79 4.61 40.74
N ASP A 530 8.49 5.69 41.44
CA ASP A 530 7.17 6.32 41.38
C ASP A 530 6.91 6.89 39.98
N ALA A 531 5.67 6.76 39.50
CA ALA A 531 5.24 7.36 38.24
C ALA A 531 5.40 8.89 38.30
N LEU A 532 5.92 9.47 37.22
CA LEU A 532 6.11 10.90 37.07
C LEU A 532 4.99 11.46 36.19
N ALA A 533 4.51 12.66 36.47
CA ALA A 533 3.52 13.36 35.64
C ALA A 533 3.78 14.88 35.67
N GLY A 534 3.42 15.58 34.60
CA GLY A 534 3.57 17.02 34.43
C GLY A 534 4.48 17.42 33.28
N ASP A 535 4.98 18.66 33.36
CA ASP A 535 5.88 19.24 32.37
C ASP A 535 7.34 19.03 32.80
N PHE A 536 8.12 18.36 31.97
CA PHE A 536 9.52 18.02 32.21
C PHE A 536 10.43 18.86 31.31
N GLU A 537 11.38 19.59 31.91
CA GLU A 537 12.42 20.26 31.13
C GLU A 537 13.44 19.24 30.60
N THR A 538 13.61 19.22 29.27
CA THR A 538 14.57 18.35 28.59
C THR A 538 15.86 19.13 28.31
N SER A 539 17.00 18.57 28.71
CA SER A 539 18.32 19.04 28.29
C SER A 539 18.94 18.02 27.35
N VAL A 540 19.28 18.45 26.13
CA VAL A 540 19.89 17.58 25.12
C VAL A 540 21.36 17.98 24.97
N THR A 541 22.26 17.02 25.15
CA THR A 541 23.73 17.22 25.05
C THR A 541 24.30 16.85 23.69
N ILE A 542 23.47 16.36 22.76
CA ILE A 542 23.87 16.17 21.36
C ILE A 542 23.92 17.54 20.67
N CYS A 543 24.74 17.67 19.63
CA CYS A 543 24.73 18.87 18.79
C CYS A 543 23.55 18.75 17.82
N PRO A 544 22.45 19.50 18.01
CA PRO A 544 21.32 19.37 17.12
C PRO A 544 21.54 20.18 15.84
N ASP A 545 20.71 19.94 14.83
CA ASP A 545 20.74 20.73 13.59
C ASP A 545 20.43 22.20 13.87
N THR A 546 20.93 23.09 13.00
CA THR A 546 20.63 24.52 13.08
C THR A 546 19.23 24.79 12.55
N ILE A 547 18.31 25.24 13.42
CA ILE A 547 16.97 25.65 13.00
C ILE A 547 17.01 27.13 12.57
N GLU A 548 16.58 27.43 11.34
CA GLU A 548 16.57 28.81 10.81
C GLU A 548 15.50 29.71 11.44
N ALA A 549 14.38 29.13 11.88
CA ALA A 549 13.30 29.86 12.56
C ALA A 549 12.74 29.04 13.75
N GLY A 550 12.79 29.61 14.95
CA GLY A 550 12.32 28.96 16.18
C GLY A 550 13.46 28.37 17.02
N GLY A 551 13.15 27.32 17.77
CA GLY A 551 14.09 26.56 18.60
C GLY A 551 13.50 25.21 18.97
N TYR A 552 14.34 24.27 19.40
CA TYR A 552 13.86 22.97 19.85
C TYR A 552 12.94 23.13 21.08
N GLY A 553 11.85 22.37 21.10
CA GLY A 553 11.02 22.26 22.29
C GLY A 553 11.85 21.69 23.44
N THR A 554 11.87 22.38 24.57
CA THR A 554 12.62 21.94 25.76
C THR A 554 11.71 21.43 26.86
N VAL A 555 10.40 21.25 26.59
CA VAL A 555 9.41 20.81 27.56
C VAL A 555 8.69 19.60 27.00
N LEU A 556 8.79 18.48 27.71
CA LEU A 556 8.01 17.26 27.46
C LEU A 556 6.87 17.21 28.47
N ARG A 557 5.63 17.23 27.99
CA ARG A 557 4.45 17.04 28.83
C ARG A 557 4.10 15.56 28.88
N HIS A 558 4.14 14.96 30.07
CA HIS A 558 3.66 13.60 30.31
C HIS A 558 2.46 13.68 31.23
N THR A 559 1.29 13.29 30.73
CA THR A 559 0.00 13.37 31.43
C THR A 559 -0.49 12.03 31.88
#